data_AF-A0A2H0XZH6-F1
#
_entry.id   AF-A0A2H0XZH6-F1
#
_cell.length_a   1.000
_cell.length_b   1.000
_cell.length_c   1.000
_cell.angle_alpha   90.00
_cell.angle_beta   90.00
_cell.angle_gamma   90.00
#
_symmetry.space_group_name_H-M   'P 1'
#
loop_
_entity.id
_entity.type
_entity.pdbx_description
1 polymer ?
#
loop_
_entity_poly.entity_id
_entity_poly.type
_entity_poly.pdbx_seq_one_letter_code
_entity_poly.pdbx_strand_id
1 'polypeptide(L)'
;MEPVNGQLSIELLNVEITFDYNEEEISVFNKNWNSARVTISRRESWGEYLEIYDRRILGRVTSTSTAYFESGDRIKVKIQTQNDQGEEITKESYFELG
;
A
#
# COMPACT_ATOMS: atom_id res chain seq x y z
N MET A 1 7.32 -11.02 -6.33
CA MET A 1 6.46 -10.84 -7.52
C MET A 1 7.21 -9.87 -8.41
N GLU A 2 7.35 -10.18 -9.70
CA GLU A 2 8.07 -9.29 -10.62
C GLU A 2 7.12 -8.21 -11.16
N PRO A 3 7.59 -6.98 -11.42
CA PRO A 3 6.78 -5.93 -12.02
C PRO A 3 6.30 -6.32 -13.43
N VAL A 4 5.08 -5.95 -13.78
CA VAL A 4 4.54 -6.06 -15.14
C VAL A 4 4.43 -4.64 -15.70
N ASN A 5 5.13 -4.36 -16.81
CA ASN A 5 5.18 -3.01 -17.41
C ASN A 5 5.67 -1.91 -16.44
N GLY A 6 6.59 -2.24 -15.52
CA GLY A 6 7.09 -1.29 -14.53
C GLY A 6 6.08 -0.98 -13.42
N GLN A 7 5.10 -1.84 -13.21
CA GLN A 7 4.14 -1.74 -12.10
C GLN A 7 4.10 -3.03 -11.28
N LEU A 8 4.00 -2.89 -9.96
CA LEU A 8 3.70 -4.00 -9.05
C LEU A 8 2.41 -3.69 -8.29
N SER A 9 1.40 -4.55 -8.45
CA SER A 9 0.15 -4.44 -7.72
C SER A 9 -0.01 -5.53 -6.67
N ILE A 10 -0.50 -5.15 -5.50
CA ILE A 10 -0.84 -6.04 -4.39
C ILE A 10 -2.26 -5.74 -3.91
N GLU A 11 -2.95 -6.73 -3.35
CA GLU A 11 -4.26 -6.53 -2.76
C GLU A 11 -4.32 -7.09 -1.34
N LEU A 12 -4.78 -6.27 -0.40
CA LEU A 12 -4.94 -6.62 1.00
C LEU A 12 -6.27 -6.04 1.51
N LEU A 13 -7.11 -6.85 2.15
CA LEU A 13 -8.41 -6.41 2.68
C LEU A 13 -9.24 -5.60 1.66
N ASN A 14 -9.31 -6.07 0.41
CA ASN A 14 -9.94 -5.37 -0.72
C ASN A 14 -9.42 -3.93 -0.93
N VAL A 15 -8.16 -3.66 -0.61
CA VAL A 15 -7.47 -2.44 -1.01
C VAL A 15 -6.36 -2.87 -1.96
N GLU A 16 -6.43 -2.37 -3.19
CA GLU A 16 -5.39 -2.56 -4.19
C GLU A 16 -4.38 -1.43 -4.06
N ILE A 17 -3.09 -1.79 -4.05
CA ILE A 17 -1.97 -0.86 -4.00
C ILE A 17 -1.09 -1.18 -5.19
N THR A 18 -0.77 -0.16 -5.97
CA THR A 18 0.09 -0.26 -7.14
C THR A 18 1.31 0.65 -6.94
N PHE A 19 2.49 0.05 -7.04
CA PHE A 19 3.77 0.73 -7.09
C PHE A 19 4.16 0.89 -8.57
N ASP A 20 4.17 2.12 -9.08
CA ASP A 20 4.62 2.45 -10.43
C ASP A 20 6.05 2.97 -10.40
N TYR A 21 6.99 2.19 -10.96
CA TYR A 21 8.41 2.50 -10.97
C TYR A 21 8.77 3.52 -12.06
N ASN A 22 7.93 3.68 -13.09
CA ASN A 22 8.18 4.63 -14.17
C ASN A 22 7.74 6.04 -13.77
N GLU A 23 6.62 6.14 -13.04
CA GLU A 23 6.06 7.41 -12.58
C GLU A 23 6.51 7.77 -11.15
N GLU A 24 7.19 6.85 -10.45
CA GLU A 24 7.58 6.98 -9.04
C GLU A 24 6.34 7.28 -8.17
N GLU A 25 5.26 6.54 -8.41
CA GLU A 25 3.97 6.75 -7.77
C GLU A 25 3.48 5.53 -7.01
N ILE A 26 2.78 5.80 -5.91
CA ILE A 26 1.96 4.83 -5.20
C ILE A 26 0.49 5.19 -5.42
N SER A 27 -0.24 4.29 -6.06
CA SER A 27 -1.68 4.37 -6.24
C SER A 27 -2.38 3.40 -5.30
N VAL A 28 -3.36 3.88 -4.54
CA VAL A 28 -4.13 3.04 -3.62
C VAL A 28 -5.61 3.18 -3.95
N PHE A 29 -6.24 2.07 -4.34
CA PHE A 29 -7.67 1.98 -4.58
C PHE A 29 -8.35 1.14 -3.50
N ASN A 30 -9.19 1.79 -2.69
CA ASN A 30 -10.02 1.09 -1.74
C ASN A 30 -11.24 0.49 -2.48
N LYS A 31 -11.33 -0.83 -2.56
CA LYS A 31 -12.48 -1.53 -3.17
C LYS A 31 -13.63 -1.72 -2.18
N ASN A 32 -13.42 -1.43 -0.90
CA ASN A 32 -14.48 -1.46 0.10
C ASN A 32 -15.39 -0.22 0.00
N TRP A 33 -16.64 -0.36 0.45
CA TRP A 33 -17.56 0.77 0.58
C TRP A 33 -17.32 1.62 1.83
N ASN A 34 -16.63 1.08 2.83
CA ASN A 34 -16.21 1.80 4.02
C ASN A 34 -14.81 2.41 3.85
N SER A 35 -14.32 3.11 4.87
CA SER A 35 -12.97 3.70 4.83
C SER A 35 -11.88 2.68 5.12
N ALA A 36 -10.71 2.85 4.49
CA ALA A 36 -9.48 2.18 4.84
C ALA A 36 -8.40 3.21 5.19
N ARG A 37 -7.64 2.98 6.27
CA ARG A 37 -6.35 3.64 6.49
C ARG A 37 -5.27 2.74 5.94
N VAL A 38 -4.44 3.27 5.07
CA VAL A 38 -3.34 2.56 4.43
C VAL A 38 -2.05 3.27 4.79
N THR A 39 -1.16 2.54 5.42
CA THR A 39 0.18 2.98 5.79
C THR A 39 1.19 2.09 5.07
N ILE A 40 2.10 2.71 4.33
CA ILE A 40 3.16 2.05 3.57
C ILE A 40 4.50 2.61 4.03
N SER A 41 5.42 1.72 4.35
CA SER A 41 6.74 2.09 4.85
C SER A 41 7.83 1.31 4.13
N ARG A 42 8.95 1.96 3.80
CA ARG A 42 10.15 1.36 3.19
C ARG A 42 11.24 1.11 4.22
N ARG A 43 11.94 -0.01 4.13
CA ARG A 43 13.13 -0.32 4.95
C ARG A 43 14.43 -0.10 4.16
N GLU A 44 15.25 0.84 4.63
CA GLU A 44 16.58 1.14 4.04
C GLU A 44 17.73 0.47 4.81
N SER A 45 17.51 -0.03 6.03
CA SER A 45 18.56 -0.64 6.87
C SER A 45 18.03 -1.80 7.73
N TRP A 46 18.91 -2.43 8.53
CA TRP A 46 18.56 -3.60 9.35
C TRP A 46 17.57 -3.32 10.49
N GLY A 47 17.18 -2.09 10.78
CA GLY A 47 16.31 -1.79 11.93
C GLY A 47 15.09 -0.93 11.66
N GLU A 48 15.10 -0.12 10.61
CA GLU A 48 14.18 1.03 10.52
C GLU A 48 13.34 1.01 9.25
N TYR A 49 12.06 1.33 9.40
CA TYR A 49 11.12 1.57 8.31
C TYR A 49 10.75 3.05 8.29
N LEU A 50 10.97 3.71 7.15
CA LEU A 50 10.53 5.06 6.86
C LEU A 50 9.11 5.02 6.29
N GLU A 51 8.19 5.77 6.88
CA GLU A 51 6.84 5.96 6.31
C GLU A 51 6.93 6.79 5.03
N ILE A 52 6.35 6.28 3.95
CA ILE A 52 6.34 6.96 2.64
C ILE A 52 4.92 7.20 2.12
N TYR A 53 3.90 6.62 2.77
CA TYR A 53 2.49 6.90 2.52
C TYR A 53 1.68 6.58 3.78
N ASP A 54 0.85 7.51 4.26
CA ASP A 54 -0.16 7.24 5.29
C ASP A 54 -1.41 8.07 5.00
N ARG A 55 -2.45 7.42 4.50
CA ARG A 55 -3.72 8.09 4.20
C ARG A 55 -4.92 7.26 4.57
N ARG A 56 -5.99 7.98 4.95
CA ARG A 56 -7.34 7.45 5.07
C ARG A 56 -8.09 7.69 3.76
N ILE A 57 -8.52 6.61 3.12
CA ILE A 57 -9.22 6.59 1.84
C ILE A 57 -10.67 6.22 2.10
N LEU A 58 -11.61 7.08 1.70
CA LEU A 58 -13.03 6.94 2.02
C LEU A 58 -13.77 6.23 0.90
N GLY A 59 -14.43 5.12 1.23
CA GLY A 59 -15.25 4.37 0.29
C GLY A 59 -14.46 3.95 -0.95
N ARG A 60 -15.16 3.85 -2.08
CA ARG A 60 -14.61 3.29 -3.33
C ARG A 60 -13.83 4.33 -4.15
N VAL A 61 -12.70 4.77 -3.62
CA VAL A 61 -11.92 5.89 -4.19
C VAL A 61 -10.43 5.50 -4.32
N THR A 62 -9.77 6.07 -5.32
CA THR A 62 -8.32 5.99 -5.50
C THR A 62 -7.63 7.23 -4.95
N SER A 63 -6.50 7.06 -4.27
CA SER A 63 -5.59 8.14 -3.90
C SER A 63 -4.19 7.82 -4.39
N THR A 64 -3.52 8.80 -4.97
CA THR A 64 -2.15 8.68 -5.46
C THR A 64 -1.20 9.55 -4.64
N SER A 65 0.08 9.20 -4.64
CA SER A 65 1.16 10.00 -4.08
C SER A 65 2.47 9.66 -4.77
N THR A 66 3.27 10.68 -5.07
CA THR A 66 4.66 10.46 -5.51
C THR A 66 5.49 9.94 -4.35
N ALA A 67 6.29 8.91 -4.60
CA ALA A 67 7.26 8.34 -3.69
C ALA A 67 8.37 7.64 -4.48
N TYR A 68 9.62 7.88 -4.10
CA TYR A 68 10.76 7.20 -4.69
C TYR A 68 10.92 5.81 -4.07
N PHE A 69 11.05 4.78 -4.89
CA PHE A 69 11.39 3.42 -4.48
C PHE A 69 12.13 2.69 -5.61
N GLU A 70 12.92 1.69 -5.23
CA GLU A 70 13.78 0.93 -6.14
C GLU A 70 13.39 -0.55 -6.18
N SER A 71 13.78 -1.25 -7.24
CA SER A 71 13.77 -2.71 -7.25
C SER A 71 14.66 -3.23 -6.11
N GLY A 72 14.14 -4.19 -5.35
CA GLY A 72 14.73 -4.75 -4.14
C GLY A 72 14.26 -4.09 -2.84
N ASP A 73 13.56 -2.95 -2.89
CA ASP A 73 13.09 -2.28 -1.69
C ASP A 73 12.13 -3.16 -0.89
N ARG A 74 12.34 -3.18 0.43
CA ARG A 74 11.50 -3.90 1.37
C ARG A 74 10.39 -3.00 1.90
N ILE A 75 9.17 -3.30 1.51
CA ILE A 75 7.99 -2.52 1.83
C ILE A 75 7.14 -3.25 2.87
N LYS A 76 6.73 -2.53 3.90
CA LYS A 76 5.68 -2.93 4.83
C LYS A 76 4.40 -2.19 4.46
N VAL A 77 3.32 -2.94 4.32
CA VAL A 77 1.97 -2.39 4.09
C VAL A 77 1.09 -2.78 5.26
N LYS A 78 0.46 -1.79 5.87
CA LYS A 78 -0.53 -1.95 6.93
C LYS A 78 -1.85 -1.32 6.49
N ILE A 79 -2.92 -2.10 6.60
CA ILE A 79 -4.27 -1.66 6.26
C ILE A 79 -5.16 -1.86 7.47
N GLN A 80 -5.89 -0.81 7.84
CA GLN A 80 -6.91 -0.84 8.88
C GLN A 80 -8.25 -0.42 8.26
N THR A 81 -9.28 -1.25 8.39
CA THR A 81 -10.63 -0.97 7.90
C THR A 81 -11.66 -1.53 8.89
N GLN A 82 -12.96 -1.36 8.62
CA GLN A 82 -14.03 -2.00 9.37
C GLN A 82 -14.61 -3.18 8.55
N ASN A 83 -15.18 -4.19 9.19
CA ASN A 83 -15.99 -5.19 8.49
C ASN A 83 -17.48 -4.77 8.48
N ASP A 84 -18.35 -5.59 7.88
CA ASP A 84 -19.79 -5.32 7.79
C ASP A 84 -20.50 -5.30 9.17
N GLN A 85 -19.83 -5.78 10.21
CA GLN A 85 -20.31 -5.75 11.60
C GLN A 85 -19.84 -4.50 12.36
N GLY A 86 -19.07 -3.62 11.70
CA GLY A 86 -18.49 -2.43 12.30
C GLY A 86 -17.22 -2.69 13.12
N GLU A 87 -16.69 -3.91 13.11
CA GLU A 87 -15.47 -4.25 13.84
C GLU A 87 -14.24 -3.79 13.05
N GLU A 88 -13.27 -3.19 13.75
CA GLU A 88 -12.01 -2.83 13.13
C GLU A 88 -11.14 -4.08 12.86
N ILE A 89 -10.73 -4.24 11.61
CA ILE A 89 -9.80 -5.27 11.17
C ILE A 89 -8.51 -4.62 10.69
N THR A 90 -7.38 -5.19 11.07
CA THR A 90 -6.05 -4.73 10.64
C THR A 90 -5.29 -5.89 10.00
N LYS A 91 -4.66 -5.63 8.86
CA LYS A 91 -3.74 -6.57 8.21
C LYS A 91 -2.42 -5.87 7.91
N GLU A 92 -1.34 -6.54 8.24
CA GLU A 92 0.03 -6.13 7.91
C GLU A 92 0.66 -7.18 7.01
N SER A 93 1.44 -6.76 6.02
CA SER A 93 2.18 -7.65 5.13
C SER A 93 3.47 -6.98 4.64
N TYR A 94 4.45 -7.81 4.31
CA TYR A 94 5.78 -7.37 3.89
C TYR A 94 6.02 -7.86 2.45
N PHE A 95 6.59 -6.99 1.64
CA PHE A 95 6.86 -7.22 0.22
C PHE A 95 8.28 -6.80 -0.08
N GLU A 96 8.91 -7.51 -1.00
CA GLU A 96 10.13 -7.06 -1.67
C GLU A 96 9.71 -6.64 -3.07
N LEU A 97 9.97 -5.39 -3.42
CA LEU A 97 9.71 -4.85 -4.75
C LEU A 97 10.66 -5.57 -5.72
N GLY A 98 10.12 -6.21 -6.76
CA GLY A 98 10.91 -6.96 -7.75
C GLY A 98 11.47 -6.06 -8.83
#